data_AF-A0A6C0CIZ8-F1
#
_entry.id   AF-A0A6C0CIZ8-F1
#
_cell.length_a   1.000
_cell.length_b   1.000
_cell.length_c   1.000
_cell.angle_alpha   90.00
_cell.angle_beta   90.00
_cell.angle_gamma   90.00
#
_symmetry.space_group_name_H-M   'P 1'
#
loop_
_entity.id
_entity.type
_entity.pdbx_description
1 polymer ?
#
loop_
_entity_poly.entity_id
_entity_poly.type
_entity_poly.pdbx_seq_one_letter_code
_entity_poly.pdbx_strand_id
1 'polypeptide(L)'
;MDYIIPAFTMLSLDAVYLSNIGGPLFDPMIKNIQGEKMTLNPYGAIIVYILMLFVLYKFIIMERKSPNDAFLLGFCIYGVFDFTNVAIFKKYKYVPSVVDMFWGGILFYITTWVTYKLLKIKY
;
A
#
# COMPACT_ATOMS: atom_id res chain seq x y z
N MET A 1 -7.38 -18.86 -9.33
CA MET A 1 -6.84 -17.85 -10.28
C MET A 1 -7.19 -16.42 -9.86
N ASP A 2 -8.27 -16.23 -9.10
CA ASP A 2 -8.83 -14.93 -8.72
C ASP A 2 -7.94 -14.05 -7.81
N TYR A 3 -6.89 -14.64 -7.25
CA TYR A 3 -5.87 -13.96 -6.41
C TYR A 3 -4.64 -13.50 -7.20
N ILE A 4 -4.41 -14.03 -8.43
CA ILE A 4 -3.25 -13.66 -9.24
C ILE A 4 -3.39 -12.24 -9.79
N ILE A 5 -4.58 -11.89 -10.26
CA ILE A 5 -4.87 -10.57 -10.82
C ILE A 5 -4.67 -9.44 -9.78
N PRO A 6 -5.27 -9.52 -8.56
CA PRO A 6 -5.03 -8.49 -7.56
C PRO A 6 -3.57 -8.46 -7.10
N ALA A 7 -2.91 -9.62 -6.96
CA ALA A 7 -1.49 -9.67 -6.62
C ALA A 7 -0.61 -8.96 -7.65
N PHE A 8 -0.75 -9.32 -8.93
CA PHE A 8 0.04 -8.73 -10.00
C PHE A 8 -0.25 -7.24 -10.17
N THR A 9 -1.53 -6.84 -10.06
CA THR A 9 -1.93 -5.44 -10.21
C THR A 9 -1.37 -4.58 -9.08
N MET A 10 -1.53 -5.03 -7.82
CA MET A 10 -1.01 -4.32 -6.65
C MET A 10 0.51 -4.17 -6.74
N LEU A 11 1.24 -5.26 -6.99
CA LEU A 11 2.70 -5.23 -7.09
C LEU A 11 3.19 -4.32 -8.21
N SER A 12 2.53 -4.34 -9.38
CA SER A 12 2.93 -3.52 -10.52
C SER A 12 2.69 -2.03 -10.27
N LEU A 13 1.54 -1.68 -9.71
CA LEU A 13 1.21 -0.29 -9.38
C LEU A 13 2.14 0.25 -8.29
N ASP A 14 2.34 -0.54 -7.22
CA ASP A 14 3.16 -0.10 -6.10
C ASP A 14 4.63 0.00 -6.46
N ALA A 15 5.14 -0.90 -7.32
CA ALA A 15 6.49 -0.79 -7.85
C ALA A 15 6.71 0.53 -8.62
N VAL A 16 5.73 0.97 -9.41
CA VAL A 16 5.79 2.26 -10.12
C VAL A 16 5.81 3.42 -9.12
N TYR A 17 4.93 3.40 -8.12
CA TYR A 17 4.89 4.45 -7.10
C TYR A 17 6.18 4.50 -6.26
N LEU A 18 6.66 3.37 -5.76
CA LEU A 18 7.87 3.30 -4.96
C LEU A 18 9.11 3.73 -5.75
N SER A 19 9.17 3.43 -7.05
CA SER A 19 10.32 3.83 -7.88
C SER A 19 10.34 5.33 -8.19
N ASN A 20 9.18 5.97 -8.30
CA ASN A 20 9.07 7.35 -8.80
C ASN A 20 8.73 8.40 -7.72
N ILE A 21 8.00 7.99 -6.67
CA ILE A 21 7.41 8.89 -5.67
C ILE A 21 7.82 8.45 -4.26
N GLY A 22 7.45 7.23 -3.87
CA GLY A 22 7.69 6.71 -2.51
C GLY A 22 9.18 6.70 -2.15
N GLY A 23 10.01 6.03 -2.94
CA GLY A 23 11.46 5.97 -2.71
C GLY A 23 12.11 7.35 -2.56
N PRO A 24 11.94 8.28 -3.52
CA PRO A 24 12.45 9.64 -3.41
C PRO A 24 11.92 10.45 -2.22
N LEU A 25 10.70 10.20 -1.76
CA LEU A 25 10.12 10.85 -0.57
C LEU A 25 10.67 10.27 0.74
N PHE A 26 10.75 8.94 0.84
CA PHE A 26 11.11 8.24 2.06
C PHE A 26 12.64 8.16 2.27
N ASP A 27 13.45 7.94 1.24
CA ASP A 27 14.91 7.79 1.38
C ASP A 27 15.60 8.94 2.16
N PRO A 28 15.38 10.24 1.85
CA PRO A 28 15.99 11.32 2.62
C PRO A 28 15.48 11.40 4.06
N MET A 29 14.22 11.01 4.31
CA MET A 29 13.64 10.98 5.65
C MET A 29 14.23 9.84 6.48
N ILE A 30 14.26 8.63 5.92
CA ILE A 30 14.85 7.45 6.56
C ILE A 30 16.33 7.67 6.83
N LYS A 31 17.07 8.24 5.88
CA LYS A 31 18.48 8.62 6.10
C LYS A 31 18.68 9.60 7.25
N ASN A 32 17.75 10.53 7.43
CA ASN A 32 17.80 11.49 8.54
C ASN A 32 17.53 10.84 9.92
N ILE A 33 16.72 9.78 9.93
CA ILE A 33 16.38 8.98 11.12
C ILE A 33 17.51 8.00 11.46
N GLN A 34 17.93 7.17 10.49
CA GLN A 34 18.89 6.08 10.68
C GLN A 34 20.36 6.50 10.60
N GLY A 35 20.67 7.61 9.92
CA GLY A 35 22.05 8.05 9.64
C GLY A 35 22.69 7.41 8.40
N GLU A 36 22.02 6.42 7.80
CA GLU A 36 22.46 5.70 6.60
C GLU A 36 21.36 5.65 5.53
N LYS A 37 21.72 5.34 4.29
CA LYS A 37 20.74 5.25 3.20
C LYS A 37 19.71 4.15 3.48
N MET A 38 18.49 4.34 2.98
CA MET A 38 17.45 3.32 3.11
C MET A 38 17.89 2.03 2.41
N THR A 39 17.82 0.91 3.12
CA THR A 39 18.06 -0.42 2.56
C THR A 39 16.79 -1.25 2.65
N LEU A 40 16.51 -2.01 1.60
CA LEU A 40 15.31 -2.83 1.51
C LEU A 40 15.54 -4.17 2.20
N ASN A 41 14.68 -4.51 3.17
CA ASN A 41 14.62 -5.86 3.73
C ASN A 41 13.62 -6.70 2.91
N PRO A 42 14.08 -7.69 2.13
CA PRO A 42 13.21 -8.47 1.25
C PRO A 42 12.18 -9.29 2.01
N TYR A 43 12.53 -9.81 3.20
CA TYR A 43 11.59 -10.58 4.04
C TYR A 43 10.45 -9.70 4.53
N GLY A 44 10.77 -8.48 5.00
CA GLY A 44 9.77 -7.50 5.41
C GLY A 44 8.85 -7.11 4.26
N ALA A 45 9.42 -6.83 3.08
CA ALA A 45 8.66 -6.50 1.89
C ALA A 45 7.68 -7.62 1.49
N ILE A 46 8.14 -8.87 1.45
CA ILE A 46 7.30 -10.03 1.11
C ILE A 46 6.13 -10.16 2.10
N ILE A 47 6.39 -10.04 3.41
CA ILE A 47 5.34 -10.15 4.44
C ILE A 47 4.29 -9.04 4.27
N VAL A 48 4.71 -7.79 4.00
CA VAL A 48 3.79 -6.67 3.79
C VAL A 48 2.84 -6.96 2.61
N TYR A 49 3.35 -7.41 1.47
CA TYR A 49 2.48 -7.74 0.33
C TYR A 49 1.55 -8.93 0.60
N ILE A 50 1.99 -9.96 1.33
CA ILE A 50 1.12 -11.06 1.74
C ILE A 50 -0.03 -10.55 2.60
N LEU A 51 0.25 -9.70 3.60
CA LEU A 51 -0.76 -9.14 4.49
C LEU A 51 -1.74 -8.22 3.75
N MET A 52 -1.25 -7.35 2.87
CA MET A 52 -2.10 -6.47 2.08
C MET A 52 -3.03 -7.26 1.15
N LEU A 53 -2.50 -8.27 0.46
CA LEU A 53 -3.30 -9.13 -0.41
C LEU A 53 -4.32 -9.96 0.37
N PHE A 54 -3.93 -10.48 1.54
CA PHE A 54 -4.85 -11.20 2.41
C PHE A 54 -6.03 -10.32 2.84
N VAL A 55 -5.75 -9.11 3.32
CA VAL A 55 -6.79 -8.17 3.79
C VAL A 55 -7.66 -7.71 2.63
N LEU A 56 -7.09 -7.32 1.49
CA LEU A 56 -7.85 -6.95 0.31
C LEU A 56 -8.74 -8.10 -0.17
N TYR A 57 -8.18 -9.30 -0.30
CA TYR A 57 -8.92 -10.45 -0.79
C TYR A 57 -10.06 -10.83 0.16
N LYS A 58 -9.77 -10.91 1.47
CA LYS A 58 -10.73 -11.38 2.47
C LYS A 58 -11.87 -10.40 2.69
N PHE A 59 -11.59 -9.09 2.79
CA PHE A 59 -12.59 -8.10 3.19
C PHE A 59 -13.25 -7.38 2.00
N ILE A 60 -12.62 -7.36 0.83
CA ILE A 60 -13.15 -6.68 -0.36
C ILE A 60 -13.56 -7.67 -1.44
N ILE A 61 -12.61 -8.48 -1.93
CA ILE A 61 -12.86 -9.32 -3.12
C ILE A 61 -13.87 -10.43 -2.82
N MET A 62 -13.69 -11.18 -1.74
CA MET A 62 -14.61 -12.27 -1.34
C MET A 62 -16.01 -11.76 -1.01
N GLU A 63 -16.08 -10.61 -0.34
CA GLU A 63 -17.34 -9.99 0.11
C GLU A 63 -18.00 -9.12 -0.98
N ARG A 64 -17.37 -9.02 -2.17
CA ARG A 64 -17.80 -8.17 -3.30
C ARG A 64 -18.12 -6.74 -2.86
N LYS A 65 -17.22 -6.13 -2.08
CA LYS A 65 -17.36 -4.73 -1.64
C LYS A 65 -16.97 -3.76 -2.75
N SER A 66 -17.40 -2.52 -2.63
CA SER A 66 -17.09 -1.52 -3.65
C SER A 66 -15.60 -1.13 -3.67
N PRO A 67 -15.06 -0.66 -4.80
CA PRO A 67 -13.73 -0.06 -4.83
C PRO A 67 -13.56 1.10 -3.83
N ASN A 68 -14.63 1.81 -3.48
CA ASN A 68 -14.60 2.86 -2.46
C ASN A 68 -14.35 2.29 -1.05
N ASP A 69 -14.94 1.14 -0.73
CA ASP A 69 -14.65 0.45 0.53
C ASP A 69 -13.19 -0.02 0.56
N ALA A 70 -12.67 -0.48 -0.59
CA ALA A 70 -11.27 -0.83 -0.74
C ALA A 70 -10.34 0.38 -0.54
N PHE A 71 -10.71 1.54 -1.09
CA PHE A 71 -9.99 2.79 -0.87
C PHE A 71 -9.89 3.10 0.62
N LEU A 72 -11.01 3.07 1.34
CA LEU A 72 -11.02 3.38 2.77
C LEU A 72 -10.16 2.40 3.56
N LEU A 73 -10.21 1.11 3.21
CA LEU A 73 -9.39 0.08 3.84
C LEU A 73 -7.89 0.34 3.64
N GLY A 74 -7.46 0.58 2.39
CA GLY A 74 -6.07 0.89 2.07
C GLY A 74 -5.59 2.19 2.71
N PHE A 75 -6.44 3.22 2.67
CA PHE A 75 -6.20 4.53 3.30
C PHE A 75 -5.94 4.41 4.79
N CYS A 76 -6.78 3.64 5.50
CA CYS A 76 -6.60 3.39 6.92
C CYS A 76 -5.36 2.55 7.24
N ILE A 77 -5.05 1.50 6.46
CA ILE A 77 -3.89 0.64 6.72
C ILE A 77 -2.58 1.42 6.61
N TYR A 78 -2.41 2.16 5.51
CA TYR A 78 -1.20 2.97 5.30
C TYR A 78 -1.14 4.09 6.34
N GLY A 79 -2.26 4.77 6.62
CA GLY A 79 -2.34 5.75 7.69
C GLY A 79 -1.93 5.19 9.06
N VAL A 80 -2.41 4.00 9.45
CA VAL A 80 -2.02 3.37 10.71
C VAL A 80 -0.51 3.13 10.75
N PHE A 81 0.09 2.60 9.67
CA PHE A 81 1.53 2.38 9.62
C PHE A 81 2.32 3.69 9.75
N ASP A 82 2.02 4.68 8.92
CA ASP A 82 2.73 5.95 8.87
C ASP A 82 2.56 6.78 10.14
N PHE A 83 1.34 6.91 10.65
CA PHE A 83 1.11 7.70 11.87
C PHE A 83 1.62 6.98 13.12
N THR A 84 1.72 5.65 13.12
CA THR A 84 2.48 4.93 14.16
C THR A 84 3.95 5.33 14.11
N ASN A 85 4.55 5.40 12.92
CA ASN A 85 5.93 5.83 12.76
C ASN A 85 6.14 7.30 13.17
N VAL A 86 5.20 8.19 12.85
CA VAL A 86 5.19 9.58 13.34
C VAL A 86 5.19 9.63 14.87
N ALA A 87 4.42 8.76 15.53
CA ALA A 87 4.34 8.74 16.99
C ALA A 87 5.65 8.28 17.66
N ILE A 88 6.39 7.36 17.05
CA ILE A 88 7.59 6.75 17.65
C ILE A 88 8.90 7.41 17.20
N PHE A 89 8.97 7.98 15.99
CA PHE A 89 10.20 8.56 15.44
C PHE A 89 10.16 10.09 15.43
N LYS A 90 11.07 10.72 16.20
CA LYS A 90 11.18 12.18 16.33
C LYS A 90 11.35 12.95 15.01
N LYS A 91 11.95 12.32 13.99
CA LYS A 91 12.27 12.96 12.71
C LYS A 91 11.45 12.42 11.54
N TYR A 92 10.39 11.66 11.82
CA TYR A 92 9.45 11.25 10.78
C TYR A 92 8.63 12.46 10.33
N LYS A 93 8.38 12.57 9.02
CA LYS A 93 7.72 13.71 8.42
C LYS A 93 6.27 13.37 8.09
N TYR A 94 5.37 14.30 8.38
CA TYR A 94 3.94 14.17 8.08
C TYR A 94 3.62 14.16 6.59
N VAL A 95 4.41 14.84 5.76
CA VAL A 95 4.12 14.95 4.32
C VAL A 95 4.21 13.58 3.62
N PRO A 96 5.32 12.81 3.73
CA PRO A 96 5.36 11.43 3.26
C PRO A 96 4.21 10.59 3.80
N SER A 97 3.90 10.71 5.10
CA SER A 97 2.80 9.96 5.74
C SER A 97 1.45 10.18 5.09
N VAL A 98 1.07 11.44 4.84
CA VAL A 98 -0.22 11.75 4.22
C VAL A 98 -0.23 11.30 2.75
N VAL A 99 0.87 11.50 2.02
CA VAL A 99 0.98 11.04 0.63
C VAL A 99 0.82 9.51 0.55
N ASP A 100 1.50 8.78 1.42
CA ASP A 100 1.47 7.31 1.44
C ASP A 100 0.10 6.79 1.89
N MET A 101 -0.54 7.46 2.85
CA MET A 101 -1.92 7.19 3.25
C MET A 101 -2.89 7.28 2.07
N PHE A 102 -2.83 8.35 1.28
CA PHE A 102 -3.67 8.48 0.08
C PHE A 102 -3.28 7.46 -0.99
N TRP A 103 -1.98 7.18 -1.17
CA TRP A 103 -1.53 6.17 -2.11
C TRP A 103 -2.06 4.77 -1.76
N GLY A 104 -2.03 4.37 -0.49
CA GLY A 104 -2.60 3.10 -0.02
C GLY A 104 -4.06 2.95 -0.39
N GLY A 105 -4.85 4.02 -0.26
CA GLY A 105 -6.24 4.04 -0.71
C GLY A 105 -6.37 3.89 -2.23
N ILE A 106 -5.60 4.66 -3.00
CA ILE A 106 -5.60 4.59 -4.48
C ILE A 106 -5.19 3.20 -4.96
N LEU A 107 -4.15 2.61 -4.36
CA LEU A 107 -3.63 1.29 -4.67
C LEU A 107 -4.71 0.22 -4.48
N PHE A 108 -5.39 0.21 -3.33
CA PHE A 108 -6.47 -0.74 -3.05
C PHE A 108 -7.67 -0.53 -3.97
N TYR A 109 -8.04 0.73 -4.24
CA TYR A 109 -9.12 1.07 -5.16
C TYR A 109 -8.86 0.53 -6.57
N ILE A 110 -7.71 0.89 -7.17
CA ILE A 110 -7.39 0.52 -8.55
C ILE A 110 -7.22 -0.99 -8.65
N THR A 111 -6.57 -1.62 -7.67
CA THR A 111 -6.41 -3.09 -7.64
C THR A 111 -7.77 -3.79 -7.65
N THR A 112 -8.72 -3.31 -6.84
CA THR A 112 -10.09 -3.84 -6.81
C THR A 112 -10.81 -3.63 -8.13
N TRP A 113 -10.77 -2.41 -8.66
CA TRP A 113 -11.44 -2.04 -9.90
C TRP A 113 -10.94 -2.86 -11.09
N VAL A 114 -9.62 -3.00 -11.25
CA VAL A 114 -9.01 -3.82 -12.30
C VAL A 114 -9.39 -5.29 -12.11
N THR A 115 -9.33 -5.80 -10.89
CA THR A 115 -9.69 -7.20 -10.58
C THR A 115 -11.12 -7.49 -10.99
N TYR A 116 -12.08 -6.65 -10.61
CA TYR A 116 -13.48 -6.83 -10.97
C TYR A 116 -13.74 -6.69 -12.46
N LYS A 117 -13.07 -5.76 -13.13
CA LYS A 117 -13.20 -5.57 -14.57
C LYS A 117 -12.69 -6.79 -15.36
N LEU A 118 -11.54 -7.35 -14.97
CA LEU A 118 -10.93 -8.50 -15.64
C LEU A 118 -11.66 -9.82 -15.34
N LEU A 119 -12.13 -9.99 -14.10
CA LEU A 119 -12.87 -11.19 -13.67
C LEU A 119 -14.38 -11.10 -13.91
N LYS A 120 -14.89 -9.96 -14.43
CA LYS A 120 -16.31 -9.69 -14.65
C LYS A 120 -17.18 -9.87 -13.38
N ILE A 121 -16.60 -9.54 -12.21
CA ILE A 121 -17.30 -9.59 -10.93
C ILE A 121 -18.21 -8.36 -10.81
N LYS A 122 -19.46 -8.58 -10.39
CA LYS A 122 -20.38 -7.51 -9.99
C LYS A 122 -20.36 -7.37 -8.46
N TYR A 123 -20.32 -6.12 -7.99
CA TYR A 123 -20.30 -5.71 -6.59
C TYR A 123 -21.47 -4.75 -6.32
#